data_AF-A0A847FAI7-F1
#
_entry.id   AF-A0A847FAI7-F1
#
_cell.length_a   1.000
_cell.length_b   1.000
_cell.length_c   1.000
_cell.angle_alpha   90.00
_cell.angle_beta   90.00
_cell.angle_gamma   90.00
#
_symmetry.space_group_name_H-M   'P 1'
#
loop_
_entity.id
_entity.type
_entity.pdbx_description
1 polymer ?
#
loop_
_entity_poly.entity_id
_entity_poly.type
_entity_poly.pdbx_seq_one_letter_code
_entity_poly.pdbx_strand_id
1 'polypeptide(L)'
;MKITKNLVMLLFKAASMLRWNDKMRPIELCELDKQAHKMIIAYMLARLEEKHTSVSWVGIVEGGIFELLQRTVLTDLRPQIFHRIKENREKYRSLNEWAYQELSPAIEPLGRDFC
;
A
#
# COMPACT_ATOMS: atom_id res chain seq x y z
N MET A 1 -3.35 14.53 16.02
CA MET A 1 -3.39 14.44 14.55
C MET A 1 -2.95 15.75 13.93
N LYS A 2 -1.81 15.74 13.21
CA LYS A 2 -1.32 16.89 12.44
C LYS A 2 -0.97 16.42 11.03
N ILE A 3 -1.57 17.06 10.02
CA ILE A 3 -1.20 16.83 8.62
C ILE A 3 0.10 17.60 8.35
N THR A 4 1.13 16.89 7.91
CA THR A 4 2.46 17.46 7.64
C THR A 4 2.77 17.45 6.15
N LYS A 5 3.74 18.27 5.73
CA LYS A 5 4.27 18.24 4.36
C LYS A 5 4.75 16.84 3.98
N ASN A 6 5.38 16.11 4.89
CA ASN A 6 5.90 14.75 4.63
C ASN A 6 4.77 13.79 4.25
N LEU A 7 3.65 13.82 4.97
CA LEU A 7 2.48 13.02 4.66
C LEU A 7 1.90 13.39 3.28
N VAL A 8 1.76 14.69 3.00
CA VAL A 8 1.23 15.14 1.69
C VAL A 8 2.16 14.70 0.55
N MET A 9 3.48 14.82 0.72
CA MET A 9 4.46 14.37 -0.27
C MET A 9 4.43 12.86 -0.48
N LEU A 10 4.20 12.08 0.58
CA LEU A 10 4.05 10.63 0.52
C LEU A 10 2.84 10.21 -0.32
N LEU A 11 1.68 10.84 -0.08
CA LEU A 11 0.47 10.60 -0.87
C LEU A 11 0.63 11.09 -2.31
N PHE A 12 1.28 12.23 -2.52
CA PHE A 12 1.59 12.72 -3.85
C PHE A 12 2.49 11.73 -4.62
N LYS A 13 3.50 11.15 -3.97
CA LYS A 13 4.37 10.12 -4.55
C LYS A 13 3.56 8.91 -5.04
N ALA A 14 2.57 8.45 -4.28
CA ALA A 14 1.66 7.39 -4.72
C ALA A 14 0.88 7.79 -5.98
N ALA A 15 0.35 9.01 -6.03
CA ALA A 15 -0.43 9.53 -7.15
C ALA A 15 0.41 9.85 -8.40
N SER A 16 1.73 10.01 -8.26
CA SER A 16 2.63 10.33 -9.37
C SER A 16 3.53 9.17 -9.80
N MET A 17 3.58 8.07 -9.04
CA MET A 17 4.44 6.92 -9.35
C MET A 17 3.86 6.12 -10.50
N LEU A 18 4.39 6.32 -11.70
CA LEU A 18 3.99 5.63 -12.92
C LEU A 18 4.23 4.12 -12.86
N ARG A 19 3.25 3.35 -13.35
CA ARG A 19 3.27 1.88 -13.45
C ARG A 19 3.19 1.40 -14.89
N TRP A 20 3.64 0.17 -15.11
CA TRP A 20 3.73 -0.44 -16.44
C TRP A 20 4.76 0.23 -17.36
N ASN A 21 5.85 0.72 -16.77
CA ASN A 21 6.91 1.42 -17.50
C ASN A 21 7.71 0.49 -18.43
N ASP A 22 7.60 -0.84 -18.24
CA ASP A 22 8.26 -1.87 -19.04
C ASP A 22 7.46 -2.29 -20.29
N LYS A 23 6.28 -1.72 -20.51
CA LYS A 23 5.36 -2.03 -21.61
C LYS A 23 4.86 -0.75 -22.29
N MET A 24 4.38 -0.85 -23.54
CA MET A 24 3.65 0.27 -24.16
C MET A 24 2.38 0.54 -23.34
N ARG A 25 2.17 1.81 -22.99
CA ARG A 25 1.09 2.23 -22.10
C ARG A 25 0.25 3.34 -22.76
N PRO A 26 -1.01 3.05 -23.15
CA PRO A 26 -1.85 4.01 -23.88
C PRO A 26 -2.46 5.11 -23.00
N ILE A 27 -2.46 4.90 -21.67
CA ILE A 27 -2.94 5.86 -20.66
C ILE A 27 -1.93 5.96 -19.53
N GLU A 28 -1.90 7.07 -18.80
CA GLU A 28 -1.08 7.14 -17.59
C GLU A 28 -1.73 6.33 -16.47
N LEU A 29 -0.97 5.40 -15.88
CA LEU A 29 -1.38 4.62 -14.72
C LEU A 29 -0.38 4.87 -13.61
N CYS A 30 -0.86 5.28 -12.44
CA CYS A 30 -0.05 5.45 -11.25
C CYS A 30 -0.26 4.32 -10.23
N GLU A 31 0.55 4.31 -9.16
CA GLU A 31 0.40 3.36 -8.07
C GLU A 31 -0.95 3.53 -7.36
N LEU A 32 -1.43 4.77 -7.20
CA LEU A 32 -2.73 5.03 -6.60
C LEU A 32 -3.86 4.35 -7.41
N ASP A 33 -3.85 4.44 -8.75
CA ASP A 33 -4.85 3.78 -9.60
C ASP A 33 -4.86 2.27 -9.40
N LYS A 34 -3.66 1.67 -9.33
CA LYS A 34 -3.49 0.24 -9.11
C LYS A 34 -4.05 -0.20 -7.75
N GLN A 35 -3.79 0.56 -6.69
CA GLN A 35 -4.29 0.25 -5.35
C GLN A 35 -5.79 0.52 -5.24
N ALA A 36 -6.31 1.59 -5.86
CA ALA A 36 -7.74 1.86 -5.94
C ALA A 36 -8.51 0.71 -6.62
N HIS A 37 -7.98 0.18 -7.73
CA HIS A 37 -8.58 -0.96 -8.40
C HIS A 37 -8.62 -2.21 -7.51
N LYS A 38 -7.55 -2.49 -6.76
CA LYS A 38 -7.56 -3.58 -5.77
C LYS A 38 -8.60 -3.37 -4.67
N MET A 39 -8.76 -2.14 -4.19
CA MET A 39 -9.76 -1.81 -3.18
C MET A 39 -11.19 -1.99 -3.69
N ILE A 40 -11.45 -1.66 -4.95
CA ILE A 40 -12.73 -1.95 -5.60
C ILE A 40 -13.00 -3.46 -5.60
N ILE A 41 -12.02 -4.27 -6.00
CA ILE A 41 -12.14 -5.75 -5.98
C ILE A 41 -12.37 -6.25 -4.54
N ALA A 42 -11.58 -5.79 -3.58
CA ALA A 42 -11.70 -6.18 -2.18
C ALA A 42 -13.08 -5.82 -1.61
N TYR A 43 -13.61 -4.64 -1.94
CA TYR A 43 -14.98 -4.24 -1.60
C TYR A 43 -16.01 -5.20 -2.19
N MET A 44 -15.92 -5.51 -3.49
CA MET A 44 -16.86 -6.43 -4.14
C MET A 44 -16.84 -7.81 -3.47
N LEU A 45 -15.65 -8.37 -3.21
CA LEU A 45 -15.49 -9.65 -2.52
C LEU A 45 -16.06 -9.60 -1.10
N ALA A 46 -15.74 -8.56 -0.33
CA ALA A 46 -16.26 -8.36 1.02
C ALA A 46 -17.79 -8.31 1.07
N ARG A 47 -18.43 -7.61 0.13
CA ARG A 47 -19.91 -7.56 0.02
C ARG A 47 -20.55 -8.91 -0.28
N LEU A 48 -19.85 -9.79 -0.99
CA LEU A 48 -20.32 -11.13 -1.26
C LEU A 48 -20.15 -12.02 -0.01
N GLU A 49 -18.99 -11.95 0.64
CA GLU A 49 -18.66 -12.71 1.84
C GLU A 49 -19.53 -12.34 3.05
N GLU A 50 -19.96 -11.08 3.17
CA GLU A 50 -20.87 -10.62 4.24
C GLU A 50 -22.18 -11.42 4.33
N LYS A 51 -22.59 -12.08 3.25
CA LYS A 51 -23.77 -12.95 3.24
C LYS A 51 -23.57 -14.26 4.01
N HIS A 52 -22.32 -14.65 4.23
CA HIS A 52 -21.94 -15.94 4.79
C HIS A 52 -21.15 -15.81 6.09
N THR A 53 -20.40 -14.71 6.28
CA THR A 53 -19.55 -14.50 7.46
C THR A 53 -19.41 -13.01 7.78
N SER A 54 -18.97 -12.69 9.00
CA SER A 54 -18.63 -11.32 9.39
C SER A 54 -17.37 -10.85 8.67
N VAL A 55 -17.40 -9.65 8.12
CA VAL A 55 -16.24 -9.01 7.45
C VAL A 55 -15.78 -7.79 8.25
N SER A 56 -14.47 -7.67 8.46
CA SER A 56 -13.87 -6.47 9.06
C SER A 56 -13.59 -5.42 8.00
N TRP A 57 -14.53 -4.48 7.82
CA TRP A 57 -14.37 -3.36 6.89
C TRP A 57 -13.18 -2.46 7.24
N VAL A 58 -13.00 -2.19 8.53
CA VAL A 58 -11.87 -1.39 9.02
C VAL A 58 -10.55 -2.07 8.64
N GLY A 59 -10.43 -3.38 8.85
CA GLY A 59 -9.23 -4.13 8.48
C GLY A 59 -8.94 -4.14 6.98
N ILE A 60 -9.98 -4.16 6.12
CA ILE A 60 -9.81 -4.05 4.67
C ILE A 60 -9.30 -2.66 4.28
N VAL A 61 -9.89 -1.61 4.84
CA VAL A 61 -9.51 -0.22 4.57
C VAL A 61 -8.09 0.05 5.06
N GLU A 62 -7.77 -0.32 6.29
CA GLU A 62 -6.43 -0.18 6.87
C GLU A 62 -5.40 -1.00 6.07
N GLY A 63 -5.72 -2.25 5.74
CA GLY A 63 -4.85 -3.10 4.93
C GLY A 63 -4.54 -2.47 3.56
N GLY A 64 -5.53 -1.88 2.91
CA GLY A 64 -5.35 -1.17 1.64
C GLY A 64 -4.47 0.08 1.76
N ILE A 65 -4.69 0.89 2.81
CA ILE A 65 -3.91 2.09 3.08
C ILE A 65 -2.45 1.71 3.37
N PHE A 66 -2.20 0.75 4.28
CA PHE A 66 -0.84 0.34 4.61
C PHE A 66 -0.13 -0.38 3.46
N GLU A 67 -0.85 -1.14 2.62
CA GLU A 67 -0.27 -1.68 1.39
C GLU A 67 0.16 -0.55 0.44
N LEU A 68 -0.68 0.46 0.22
CA LEU A 68 -0.33 1.63 -0.60
C LEU A 68 0.93 2.33 -0.06
N LEU A 69 0.96 2.63 1.24
CA LEU A 69 2.09 3.30 1.89
C LEU A 69 3.38 2.48 1.73
N GLN A 70 3.33 1.16 2.00
CA GLN A 70 4.48 0.28 1.78
C GLN A 70 4.95 0.33 0.32
N ARG A 71 4.03 0.35 -0.64
CA ARG A 71 4.39 0.38 -2.08
C ARG A 71 5.03 1.68 -2.51
N THR A 72 4.73 2.80 -1.84
CA THR A 72 5.45 4.06 -2.09
C THR A 72 6.92 3.99 -1.70
N VAL A 73 7.29 3.12 -0.76
CA VAL A 73 8.68 2.88 -0.33
C VAL A 73 9.33 1.79 -1.17
N LEU A 74 8.67 0.66 -1.38
CA LEU A 74 9.21 -0.46 -2.16
C LEU A 74 9.31 -0.17 -3.66
N THR A 75 8.63 0.87 -4.15
CA THR A 75 8.71 1.39 -5.53
C THR A 75 8.57 0.31 -6.62
N ASP A 76 9.54 0.20 -7.53
CA ASP A 76 9.57 -0.72 -8.68
C ASP A 76 10.21 -2.07 -8.36
N LEU A 77 9.91 -2.60 -7.16
CA LEU A 77 10.26 -3.97 -6.83
C LEU A 77 9.43 -4.92 -7.70
N ARG A 78 10.09 -5.57 -8.67
CA ARG A 78 9.47 -6.58 -9.53
C ARG A 78 8.73 -7.63 -8.70
N PRO A 79 7.49 -8.01 -9.06
CA PRO A 79 6.70 -8.96 -8.29
C PRO A 79 7.44 -10.26 -7.97
N GLN A 80 8.18 -10.81 -8.95
CA GLN A 80 8.94 -12.04 -8.81
C GLN A 80 9.97 -11.97 -7.67
N ILE A 81 10.66 -10.83 -7.51
CA ILE A 81 11.62 -10.63 -6.43
C ILE A 81 10.91 -10.50 -5.09
N PHE A 82 9.80 -9.75 -5.06
CA PHE A 82 9.00 -9.61 -3.85
C PHE A 82 8.46 -10.97 -3.34
N HIS A 83 7.99 -11.82 -4.25
CA HIS A 83 7.53 -13.17 -3.90
C HIS A 83 8.67 -14.05 -3.35
N ARG A 84 9.87 -14.00 -3.96
CA ARG A 84 11.06 -14.68 -3.42
C ARG A 84 11.47 -14.17 -2.05
N ILE A 85 11.34 -12.87 -1.78
CA ILE A 85 11.62 -12.32 -0.44
C ILE A 85 10.60 -12.86 0.56
N LYS A 86 9.31 -12.94 0.18
CA LYS A 86 8.23 -13.47 1.03
C LYS A 86 8.42 -14.94 1.42
N GLU A 87 9.08 -15.74 0.59
CA GLU A 87 9.40 -17.15 0.89
C GLU A 87 10.32 -17.27 2.13
N ASN A 88 11.14 -16.25 2.41
CA ASN A 88 11.96 -16.19 3.60
C ASN A 88 11.34 -15.21 4.62
N ARG A 89 10.77 -15.75 5.69
CA ARG A 89 10.05 -14.98 6.72
C ARG A 89 10.93 -13.92 7.40
N GLU A 90 12.20 -14.21 7.65
CA GLU A 90 13.11 -13.24 8.28
C GLU A 90 13.40 -12.07 7.34
N LYS A 91 13.72 -12.35 6.07
CA LYS A 91 13.94 -11.30 5.06
C LYS A 91 12.69 -10.45 4.85
N TYR A 92 11.52 -11.07 4.82
CA TYR A 92 10.26 -10.35 4.67
C TYR A 92 9.97 -9.44 5.87
N ARG A 93 10.26 -9.91 7.09
CA ARG A 93 10.17 -9.10 8.30
C ARG A 93 11.11 -7.91 8.25
N SER A 94 12.39 -8.12 7.92
CA SER A 94 13.37 -7.03 7.81
C SER A 94 12.98 -6.00 6.74
N LEU A 95 12.41 -6.45 5.61
CA LEU A 95 11.89 -5.55 4.58
C LEU A 95 10.74 -4.68 5.10
N ASN A 96 9.82 -5.27 5.87
CA ASN A 96 8.69 -4.54 6.45
C ASN A 96 9.15 -3.57 7.54
N GLU A 97 10.10 -3.97 8.39
CA GLU A 97 10.69 -3.09 9.43
C GLU A 97 11.41 -1.91 8.80
N TRP A 98 12.18 -2.14 7.74
CA TRP A 98 12.80 -1.05 6.98
C TRP A 98 11.77 -0.13 6.33
N ALA A 99 10.74 -0.70 5.68
CA ALA A 99 9.67 0.12 5.08
C ALA A 99 8.92 0.95 6.13
N TYR A 100 8.70 0.41 7.33
CA TYR A 100 8.12 1.15 8.45
C TYR A 100 9.01 2.31 8.89
N GLN A 101 10.32 2.09 9.04
CA GLN A 101 11.27 3.17 9.39
C GLN A 101 11.25 4.31 8.38
N GLU A 102 11.16 4.02 7.08
CA GLU A 102 11.05 5.04 6.04
C GLU A 102 9.71 5.81 6.10
N LEU A 103 8.62 5.16 6.52
CA LEU A 103 7.29 5.75 6.62
C LEU A 103 7.05 6.52 7.92
N SER A 104 7.69 6.12 9.02
CA SER A 104 7.49 6.65 10.37
C SER A 104 7.50 8.19 10.43
N PRO A 105 8.48 8.90 9.81
CA PRO A 105 8.52 10.37 9.86
C PRO A 105 7.30 11.07 9.23
N ALA A 106 6.58 10.38 8.35
CA ALA A 106 5.37 10.90 7.71
C ALA A 106 4.09 10.54 8.48
N ILE A 107 4.09 9.40 9.20
CA ILE A 107 2.89 8.82 9.84
C ILE A 107 2.81 9.18 11.33
N GLU A 108 3.93 9.22 12.07
CA GLU A 108 3.97 9.55 13.51
C GLU A 108 3.17 10.81 13.89
N PRO A 109 3.18 11.91 13.11
CA PRO A 109 2.39 13.11 13.42
C PRO A 109 0.87 12.90 13.41
N LEU A 110 0.36 11.81 12.83
CA LEU A 110 -1.07 11.49 12.81
C LEU A 110 -1.59 11.07 14.19
N GLY A 111 -0.77 10.38 14.98
CA GLY A 111 -1.10 9.93 16.33
C GLY A 111 -0.66 8.50 16.60
N ARG A 112 -0.81 8.04 17.85
CA ARG A 112 -0.39 6.70 18.29
C ARG A 112 -1.21 5.58 17.67
N ASP A 113 -2.41 5.85 17.21
CA ASP A 113 -3.27 4.83 16.58
C ASP A 113 -2.74 4.40 15.20
N PHE A 114 -1.74 5.10 14.65
CA PHE A 114 -1.14 4.84 13.33
C PHE A 114 0.30 4.30 13.38
N CYS A 115 0.88 4.13 14.58
CA CYS A 115 2.28 3.73 14.80
C CYS A 115 2.40 2.63 15.87
#